data_AF-A0A355BTA6-F1
#
_entry.id   AF-A0A355BTA6-F1
#
_cell.length_a   1.000
_cell.length_b   1.000
_cell.length_c   1.000
_cell.angle_alpha   90.00
_cell.angle_beta   90.00
_cell.angle_gamma   90.00
#
_symmetry.space_group_name_H-M   'P 1'
#
loop_
_entity.id
_entity.type
_entity.pdbx_description
1 polymer ?
#
loop_
_entity_poly.entity_id
_entity_poly.type
_entity_poly.pdbx_seq_one_letter_code
_entity_poly.pdbx_strand_id
1 'polypeptide(L)' 'MAKQVVLITGTNRGIGLGIASGMAALGWQVIATARS' A
#
# COMPACT_ATOMS: atom_id res chain seq x y z
N MET A 1 -10.59 -16.39 6.21
CA MET A 1 -9.24 -16.47 5.62
C MET A 1 -8.43 -15.30 6.13
N ALA A 2 -7.15 -15.49 6.51
CA ALA A 2 -6.32 -14.38 6.98
C ALA A 2 -6.01 -13.43 5.82
N LYS A 3 -6.23 -12.12 6.02
CA LYS A 3 -5.94 -11.09 5.01
C LYS A 3 -4.45 -10.78 5.04
N GLN A 4 -3.79 -10.81 3.89
CA GLN A 4 -2.36 -10.46 3.81
C GLN A 4 -2.19 -8.96 4.08
N VAL A 5 -1.27 -8.61 4.99
CA VAL A 5 -0.99 -7.23 5.41
C VAL A 5 0.37 -6.80 4.88
N VAL A 6 0.47 -5.59 4.35
CA VAL A 6 1.71 -5.01 3.84
C VAL A 6 1.90 -3.57 4.32
N LEU A 7 3.13 -3.23 4.76
CA LEU A 7 3.54 -1.87 5.08
C LEU A 7 4.33 -1.29 3.92
N ILE A 8 3.89 -0.13 3.41
CA ILE A 8 4.55 0.56 2.29
C ILE A 8 4.84 2.01 2.72
N THR A 9 6.07 2.46 2.48
CA THR A 9 6.49 3.84 2.72
C THR A 9 6.53 4.63 1.42
N GLY A 10 6.50 5.97 1.49
CA GLY A 10 6.55 6.83 0.31
C GLY A 10 5.30 6.75 -0.56
N THR A 11 4.13 6.52 0.04
CA THR A 11 2.88 6.22 -0.68
C THR A 11 2.11 7.44 -1.19
N ASN A 12 2.65 8.66 -1.06
CA ASN A 12 1.93 9.86 -1.48
C ASN A 12 1.99 10.13 -2.99
N ARG A 13 2.99 9.56 -3.71
CA ARG A 13 3.18 9.72 -5.15
C ARG A 13 4.11 8.65 -5.73
N GLY A 14 4.23 8.61 -7.05
CA GLY A 14 5.21 7.78 -7.76
C GLY A 14 5.01 6.27 -7.52
N ILE A 15 6.12 5.55 -7.45
CA ILE A 15 6.13 4.08 -7.37
C ILE A 15 5.43 3.58 -6.09
N GLY A 16 5.67 4.23 -4.94
CA GLY A 16 5.05 3.82 -3.68
C GLY A 16 3.52 3.89 -3.72
N LEU A 17 2.96 4.94 -4.33
CA LEU A 17 1.51 5.06 -4.54
C LEU A 17 0.97 3.98 -5.49
N GLY A 18 1.69 3.70 -6.58
CA GLY A 18 1.30 2.67 -7.54
C GLY A 18 1.25 1.28 -6.90
N ILE A 19 2.28 0.91 -6.13
CA ILE A 19 2.32 -0.37 -5.41
C ILE A 19 1.20 -0.44 -4.38
N ALA A 20 1.03 0.59 -3.54
CA ALA A 20 -0.02 0.60 -2.53
C ALA A 20 -1.43 0.43 -3.15
N SER A 21 -1.69 1.13 -4.25
CA SER A 21 -2.97 1.04 -4.97
C SER A 21 -3.19 -0.34 -5.58
N GLY A 22 -2.16 -0.91 -6.22
CA GLY A 22 -2.22 -2.25 -6.81
C GLY A 22 -2.46 -3.34 -5.76
N MET A 23 -1.76 -3.29 -4.63
CA MET A 23 -1.92 -4.26 -3.54
C MET A 23 -3.31 -4.17 -2.90
N ALA A 24 -3.83 -2.95 -2.71
CA ALA A 24 -5.19 -2.75 -2.24
C ALA A 24 -6.23 -3.33 -3.21
N ALA A 25 -6.03 -3.14 -4.53
CA ALA A 25 -6.90 -3.72 -5.56
C ALA A 25 -6.88 -5.25 -5.59
N LEU A 26 -5.77 -5.88 -5.19
CA LEU A 26 -5.65 -7.33 -5.01
C LEU A 26 -6.26 -7.83 -3.69
N GLY A 27 -6.89 -6.96 -2.89
CA GLY A 27 -7.56 -7.31 -1.64
C GLY A 27 -6.65 -7.40 -0.42
N TRP A 28 -5.41 -6.91 -0.51
CA TRP A 28 -4.51 -6.86 0.63
C TRP A 28 -4.91 -5.73 1.58
N GLN A 29 -4.55 -5.86 2.86
CA GLN A 29 -4.60 -4.74 3.80
C GLN A 29 -3.31 -3.95 3.70
N VAL A 30 -3.41 -2.71 3.25
CA VAL A 30 -2.25 -1.84 3.05
C VAL A 30 -2.15 -0.84 4.20
N ILE A 31 -1.00 -0.84 4.89
CA ILE A 31 -0.60 0.22 5.81
C ILE A 31 0.31 1.16 4.99
N ALA A 32 -0.26 2.29 4.59
CA ALA A 32 0.42 3.27 3.75
C ALA A 32 0.98 4.41 4.62
N THR A 33 2.25 4.77 4.42
CA THR A 33 2.89 5.86 5.17
C THR A 33 3.63 6.82 4.24
N ALA A 34 3.54 8.12 4.54
CA ALA A 34 4.27 9.19 3.89
C ALA A 34 4.46 10.37 4.85
N ARG A 35 5.41 11.25 4.56
CA ARG A 35 5.72 12.43 5.41
C ARG A 35 4.85 13.66 5.10
N SER A 36 4.23 13.70 3.92
CA SER A 36 3.58 14.88 3.34
C SER A 36 2.45 14.47 2.41
#